data_AF-A0AAD4BE44-F1
#
_entry.id   AF-A0AAD4BE44-F1
#
_cell.length_a   1.000
_cell.length_b   1.000
_cell.length_c   1.000
_cell.angle_alpha   90.00
_cell.angle_beta   90.00
_cell.angle_gamma   90.00
#
_symmetry.space_group_name_H-M   'P 1'
#
loop_
_entity.id
_entity.type
_entity.pdbx_description
1 polymer ?
#
loop_
_entity_poly.entity_id
_entity_poly.type
_entity_poly.pdbx_seq_one_letter_code
_entity_poly.pdbx_strand_id
1 'polypeptide(L)'
;MMNLIQLVTTCQSLRRRKGGVLSLAKIHRHELQCMPDGPCLSTFMEWHAMGSKFAALAGGGSAYILILIAGLGLRVSIGSLPGDTPWALANILRAPTEARHRDLIEEFIAPTIARMKAALLITVDSHHLRQMYPCQSLSDSDNFYDSFDFNSFKLSARDTSVWCPVMTHSPPSAVPLHQPTREEIANSIAPPDADHLLPDSPHPFYDPPASQREEHENVSWAVSQRGIVPTGMQAVVAQLSEPLI
;
A
#
# COMPACT_ATOMS: atom_id res chain seq x y z
N MET A 1 -2.22 -5.39 5.55
CA MET A 1 -1.82 -5.08 4.16
C MET A 1 -1.72 -6.34 3.33
N MET A 2 -0.85 -7.32 3.66
CA MET A 2 -0.71 -8.53 2.83
C MET A 2 -2.02 -9.32 2.64
N ASN A 3 -2.79 -9.57 3.71
CA ASN A 3 -4.10 -10.23 3.60
C ASN A 3 -5.08 -9.50 2.68
N LEU A 4 -5.00 -8.16 2.61
CA LEU A 4 -5.84 -7.36 1.71
C LEU A 4 -5.40 -7.56 0.25
N ILE A 5 -4.09 -7.64 0.00
CA ILE A 5 -3.56 -7.94 -1.35
C ILE A 5 -3.93 -9.37 -1.75
N GLN A 6 -3.85 -10.34 -0.83
CA GLN A 6 -4.28 -11.72 -1.07
C GLN A 6 -5.78 -11.78 -1.42
N LEU A 7 -6.63 -11.00 -0.74
CA LEU A 7 -8.04 -10.89 -1.10
C LEU A 7 -8.23 -10.44 -2.55
N VAL A 8 -7.49 -9.41 -2.98
CA VAL A 8 -7.54 -8.88 -4.35
C VAL A 8 -7.09 -9.93 -5.37
N THR A 9 -5.97 -10.60 -5.12
CA THR A 9 -5.47 -11.65 -6.02
C THR A 9 -6.46 -12.80 -6.11
N THR A 10 -7.11 -13.16 -5.00
CA THR A 10 -8.13 -14.21 -4.97
C THR A 10 -9.37 -13.84 -5.75
N CYS A 11 -9.85 -12.62 -5.60
CA CYS A 11 -10.96 -12.12 -6.40
C CYS A 11 -10.60 -12.12 -7.90
N GLN A 12 -9.42 -11.66 -8.28
CA GLN A 12 -8.97 -11.66 -9.68
C GLN A 12 -8.85 -13.07 -10.26
N SER A 13 -8.26 -13.99 -9.51
CA SER A 13 -8.15 -15.42 -9.89
C SER A 13 -9.53 -16.04 -10.10
N LEU A 14 -10.50 -15.80 -9.21
CA LEU A 14 -11.88 -16.26 -9.37
C LEU A 14 -12.55 -15.66 -10.61
N ARG A 15 -12.35 -14.35 -10.87
CA ARG A 15 -12.88 -13.69 -12.07
C ARG A 15 -12.32 -14.33 -13.33
N ARG A 16 -11.01 -14.58 -13.41
CA ARG A 16 -10.36 -15.24 -14.57
C ARG A 16 -10.89 -16.64 -14.80
N ARG A 17 -10.99 -17.46 -13.75
CA ARG A 17 -11.55 -18.83 -13.83
C ARG A 17 -12.99 -18.84 -14.32
N LYS A 18 -13.80 -17.85 -13.94
CA LYS A 18 -15.21 -17.69 -14.34
C LYS A 18 -15.39 -16.78 -15.57
N GLY A 19 -14.37 -16.64 -16.42
CA GLY A 19 -14.46 -15.97 -17.73
C GLY A 19 -14.56 -14.44 -17.71
N GLY A 20 -14.14 -13.78 -16.62
CA GLY A 20 -14.07 -12.32 -16.50
C GLY A 20 -15.38 -11.59 -16.19
N VAL A 21 -16.53 -12.28 -16.28
CA VAL A 21 -17.88 -11.69 -16.15
C VAL A 21 -18.33 -11.52 -14.69
N LEU A 22 -17.61 -12.10 -13.73
CA LEU A 22 -18.01 -12.05 -12.32
C LEU A 22 -17.65 -10.69 -11.70
N SER A 23 -18.65 -9.97 -11.19
CA SER A 23 -18.41 -8.74 -10.42
C SER A 23 -18.06 -9.07 -8.97
N LEU A 24 -17.39 -8.14 -8.27
CA LEU A 24 -17.08 -8.29 -6.84
C LEU A 24 -18.35 -8.52 -6.00
N ALA A 25 -19.46 -7.85 -6.33
CA ALA A 25 -20.74 -8.08 -5.68
C ALA A 25 -21.29 -9.50 -5.90
N LYS A 26 -21.05 -10.10 -7.06
CA LYS A 26 -21.42 -11.50 -7.32
C LYS A 26 -20.52 -12.46 -6.55
N ILE A 27 -19.21 -12.19 -6.46
CA ILE A 27 -18.28 -12.97 -5.63
C ILE A 27 -18.75 -12.98 -4.18
N HIS A 28 -19.05 -11.81 -3.63
CA HIS A 28 -19.54 -11.69 -2.26
C HIS A 28 -20.83 -12.50 -2.03
N ARG A 29 -21.85 -12.32 -2.90
CA ARG A 29 -23.13 -13.02 -2.76
C ARG A 29 -23.01 -14.54 -2.88
N HIS A 30 -22.20 -15.03 -3.82
CA HIS A 30 -22.12 -16.47 -4.07
C HIS A 30 -21.19 -17.20 -3.11
N GLU A 31 -20.08 -16.57 -2.72
CA GLU A 31 -19.01 -17.26 -2.01
C GLU A 31 -18.96 -16.89 -0.51
N LEU A 32 -19.50 -15.72 -0.11
CA LEU A 32 -19.33 -15.20 1.25
C LEU A 32 -20.65 -14.98 2.02
N GLN A 33 -21.78 -14.87 1.34
CA GLN A 33 -23.07 -14.58 1.99
C GLN A 33 -23.53 -15.71 2.93
N CYS A 34 -23.13 -16.95 2.67
CA CYS A 34 -23.45 -18.11 3.51
C CYS A 34 -22.47 -18.33 4.67
N MET A 35 -21.42 -17.51 4.79
CA MET A 35 -20.44 -17.62 5.86
C MET A 35 -21.03 -17.05 7.16
N PRO A 36 -21.07 -17.80 8.28
CA PRO A 36 -21.68 -17.35 9.54
C PRO A 36 -21.13 -16.01 10.05
N ASP A 37 -19.83 -15.76 9.86
CA ASP A 37 -19.14 -14.52 10.24
C ASP A 37 -18.59 -13.76 9.01
N GLY A 38 -19.27 -13.89 7.87
CA GLY A 38 -18.86 -13.23 6.63
C GLY A 38 -19.00 -11.70 6.68
N PRO A 39 -18.09 -10.93 6.06
CA PRO A 39 -18.24 -9.47 5.99
C PRO A 39 -19.49 -9.11 5.19
N CYS A 40 -20.16 -8.00 5.54
CA CYS A 40 -21.17 -7.44 4.65
C CYS A 40 -20.54 -6.91 3.35
N LEU A 41 -21.36 -6.68 2.32
CA LEU A 41 -20.89 -6.28 1.00
C LEU A 41 -20.05 -4.99 1.04
N SER A 42 -20.47 -3.98 1.82
CA SER A 42 -19.73 -2.72 1.94
C SER A 42 -18.32 -2.94 2.49
N THR A 43 -18.21 -3.70 3.58
CA THR A 43 -16.94 -4.04 4.22
C THR A 43 -16.03 -4.84 3.29
N PHE A 44 -16.58 -5.82 2.55
CA PHE A 44 -15.81 -6.57 1.55
C PHE A 44 -15.27 -5.67 0.43
N MET A 45 -16.11 -4.76 -0.08
CA MET A 45 -15.71 -3.81 -1.13
C MET A 45 -14.64 -2.84 -0.65
N GLU A 46 -14.74 -2.37 0.60
CA GLU A 46 -13.72 -1.53 1.24
C GLU A 46 -12.39 -2.27 1.38
N TRP A 47 -12.40 -3.52 1.85
CA TRP A 47 -11.18 -4.33 1.95
C TRP A 47 -10.54 -4.57 0.59
N HIS A 48 -11.34 -4.88 -0.43
CA HIS A 48 -10.84 -5.05 -1.78
C HIS A 48 -10.24 -3.74 -2.33
N ALA A 49 -10.91 -2.60 -2.12
CA ALA A 49 -10.40 -1.30 -2.55
C ALA A 49 -9.07 -0.98 -1.86
N MET A 50 -8.99 -1.15 -0.54
CA MET A 50 -7.78 -0.91 0.23
C MET A 50 -6.64 -1.86 -0.17
N GLY A 51 -6.94 -3.14 -0.39
CA GLY A 51 -5.99 -4.11 -0.93
C GLY A 51 -5.46 -3.73 -2.31
N SER A 52 -6.32 -3.17 -3.17
CA SER A 52 -5.93 -2.74 -4.51
C SER A 52 -4.93 -1.58 -4.45
N LYS A 53 -5.14 -0.62 -3.54
CA LYS A 53 -4.18 0.48 -3.29
C LYS A 53 -2.82 -0.04 -2.86
N PHE A 54 -2.80 -0.95 -1.87
CA PHE A 54 -1.54 -1.54 -1.40
C PHE A 54 -0.86 -2.40 -2.47
N ALA A 55 -1.63 -3.14 -3.27
CA ALA A 55 -1.09 -3.91 -4.39
C ALA A 55 -0.46 -2.99 -5.44
N ALA A 56 -1.13 -1.89 -5.80
CA ALA A 56 -0.58 -0.92 -6.74
C ALA A 56 0.74 -0.33 -6.23
N LEU A 57 0.79 0.15 -4.97
CA LEU A 57 2.01 0.70 -4.39
C LEU A 57 3.14 -0.34 -4.32
N ALA A 58 2.83 -1.58 -3.94
CA ALA A 58 3.79 -2.67 -3.94
C ALA A 58 4.30 -3.00 -5.36
N GLY A 59 3.44 -2.90 -6.38
CA GLY A 59 3.84 -2.97 -7.78
C GLY A 59 4.71 -1.80 -8.22
N GLY A 60 4.52 -0.62 -7.64
CA GLY A 60 5.34 0.57 -7.88
C GLY A 60 6.76 0.42 -7.34
N GLY A 61 6.90 0.15 -6.04
CA GLY A 61 8.19 0.09 -5.36
C GLY A 61 8.78 -1.32 -5.20
N SER A 62 8.01 -2.21 -4.58
CA SER A 62 8.24 -3.65 -4.31
C SER A 62 7.43 -4.03 -3.06
N ALA A 63 7.39 -5.30 -2.67
CA ALA A 63 6.81 -5.69 -1.38
C ALA A 63 7.42 -4.96 -0.16
N TYR A 64 8.68 -4.51 -0.25
CA TYR A 64 9.34 -3.76 0.82
C TYR A 64 8.73 -2.38 1.07
N ILE A 65 8.05 -1.78 0.07
CA ILE A 65 7.35 -0.50 0.29
C ILE A 65 6.23 -0.66 1.34
N LEU A 66 5.64 -1.86 1.43
CA LEU A 66 4.62 -2.16 2.43
C LEU A 66 5.23 -2.16 3.84
N ILE A 67 6.48 -2.59 3.99
CA ILE A 67 7.18 -2.49 5.27
C ILE A 67 7.42 -1.03 5.63
N LEU A 68 7.85 -0.21 4.68
CA LEU A 68 8.03 1.23 4.93
C LEU A 68 6.71 1.90 5.33
N ILE A 69 5.63 1.66 4.59
CA ILE A 69 4.28 2.16 4.92
C ILE A 69 3.87 1.71 6.32
N ALA A 70 4.19 0.47 6.70
CA ALA A 70 3.90 -0.05 8.03
C ALA A 70 4.74 0.63 9.12
N GLY A 71 6.05 0.71 8.94
CA GLY A 71 6.99 1.26 9.91
C GLY A 71 6.80 2.76 10.12
N LEU A 72 6.37 3.48 9.09
CA LEU A 72 6.05 4.91 9.15
C LEU A 72 4.61 5.21 9.58
N GLY A 73 3.79 4.18 9.86
CA GLY A 73 2.39 4.38 10.26
C GLY A 73 1.47 4.94 9.16
N LEU A 74 1.88 4.90 7.90
CA LEU A 74 1.18 5.54 6.77
C LEU A 74 -0.04 4.74 6.27
N ARG A 75 -0.38 3.61 6.90
CA ARG A 75 -1.46 2.72 6.45
C ARG A 75 -2.81 3.41 6.35
N VAL A 76 -3.17 4.21 7.35
CA VAL A 76 -4.45 4.95 7.39
C VAL A 76 -4.47 6.02 6.31
N SER A 77 -3.38 6.80 6.19
CA SER A 77 -3.24 7.86 5.18
C SER A 77 -3.33 7.31 3.76
N ILE A 78 -2.68 6.18 3.46
CA ILE A 78 -2.81 5.51 2.17
C ILE A 78 -4.22 4.95 1.96
N GLY A 79 -4.83 4.39 3.01
CA GLY A 79 -6.20 3.88 2.97
C GLY A 79 -7.22 4.96 2.61
N SER A 80 -7.03 6.19 3.09
CA SER A 80 -7.92 7.33 2.86
C SER A 80 -7.67 8.07 1.54
N LEU A 81 -6.60 7.76 0.81
CA LEU A 81 -6.33 8.42 -0.48
C LEU A 81 -7.51 8.25 -1.46
N PRO A 82 -8.06 9.34 -1.99
CA PRO A 82 -9.22 9.27 -2.89
C PRO A 82 -8.80 9.00 -4.34
N GLY A 83 -9.80 8.74 -5.19
CA GLY A 83 -9.67 8.78 -6.64
C GLY A 83 -8.56 7.88 -7.16
N ASP A 84 -7.74 8.38 -8.10
CA ASP A 84 -6.63 7.65 -8.74
C ASP A 84 -5.26 7.91 -8.07
N THR A 85 -5.21 8.62 -6.94
CA THR A 85 -3.97 9.03 -6.29
C THR A 85 -3.03 7.86 -5.93
N PRO A 86 -3.50 6.73 -5.35
CA PRO A 86 -2.65 5.56 -5.09
C PRO A 86 -1.96 4.98 -6.33
N TRP A 87 -2.62 5.04 -7.47
CA TRP A 87 -2.13 4.52 -8.74
C TRP A 87 -1.11 5.47 -9.34
N ALA A 88 -1.39 6.78 -9.33
CA ALA A 88 -0.41 7.80 -9.70
C ALA A 88 0.87 7.70 -8.84
N LEU A 89 0.71 7.55 -7.52
CA LEU A 89 1.84 7.34 -6.61
C LEU A 89 2.61 6.05 -6.93
N ALA A 90 1.93 4.97 -7.30
CA ALA A 90 2.59 3.75 -7.74
C ALA A 90 3.44 3.96 -9.00
N ASN A 91 2.96 4.74 -9.98
CA ASN A 91 3.75 5.09 -11.16
C ASN A 91 4.92 6.02 -10.83
N ILE A 92 4.72 7.00 -9.94
CA ILE A 92 5.81 7.87 -9.46
C ILE A 92 6.90 7.03 -8.80
N LEU A 93 6.53 6.09 -7.93
CA LEU A 93 7.48 5.15 -7.33
C LEU A 93 8.21 4.34 -8.41
N ARG A 94 7.48 3.84 -9.43
CA ARG A 94 8.04 2.93 -10.43
C ARG A 94 8.99 3.62 -11.43
N ALA A 95 8.62 4.81 -11.88
CA ALA A 95 9.34 5.60 -12.87
C ALA A 95 9.03 7.10 -12.64
N PRO A 96 9.77 7.75 -11.71
CA PRO A 96 9.52 9.15 -11.39
C PRO A 96 9.80 10.05 -12.59
N THR A 97 8.85 10.92 -12.91
CA THR A 97 8.96 11.88 -14.03
C THR A 97 9.42 13.27 -13.61
N GLU A 98 9.20 13.64 -12.35
CA GLU A 98 9.61 14.93 -11.79
C GLU A 98 10.90 14.78 -10.98
N ALA A 99 11.80 15.77 -11.07
CA ALA A 99 13.09 15.76 -10.38
C ALA A 99 12.96 15.52 -8.87
N ARG A 100 12.09 16.27 -8.17
CA ARG A 100 11.85 16.09 -6.73
C ARG A 100 11.45 14.67 -6.32
N HIS A 101 10.63 13.99 -7.13
CA HIS A 101 10.20 12.63 -6.84
C HIS A 101 11.33 11.64 -7.12
N ARG A 102 12.10 11.90 -8.17
CA ARG A 102 13.30 11.13 -8.52
C ARG A 102 14.32 11.20 -7.39
N ASP A 103 14.65 12.39 -6.92
CA ASP A 103 15.62 12.62 -5.84
C ASP A 103 15.18 11.88 -4.57
N LEU A 104 13.90 11.99 -4.17
CA LEU A 104 13.35 11.26 -3.03
C LEU A 104 13.52 9.73 -3.17
N ILE A 105 13.30 9.20 -4.36
CA ILE A 105 13.39 7.76 -4.60
C ILE A 105 14.85 7.30 -4.65
N GLU A 106 15.70 8.01 -5.39
CA GLU A 106 17.11 7.67 -5.58
C GLU A 106 17.91 7.80 -4.28
N GLU A 107 17.66 8.84 -3.49
CA GLU A 107 18.43 9.11 -2.27
C GLU A 107 17.92 8.34 -1.06
N PHE A 108 16.61 8.14 -0.94
CA PHE A 108 16.01 7.59 0.29
C PHE A 108 15.30 6.26 0.09
N ILE A 109 14.35 6.18 -0.84
CA ILE A 109 13.46 5.00 -0.93
C ILE A 109 14.19 3.78 -1.48
N ALA A 110 14.83 3.88 -2.66
CA ALA A 110 15.50 2.76 -3.30
C ALA A 110 16.69 2.25 -2.45
N PRO A 111 17.59 3.10 -1.90
CA PRO A 111 18.65 2.63 -1.01
C PRO A 111 18.12 1.96 0.26
N THR A 112 17.03 2.48 0.83
CA THR A 112 16.41 1.86 2.02
C THR A 112 15.80 0.50 1.69
N ILE A 113 15.14 0.36 0.54
CA ILE A 113 14.66 -0.94 0.04
C ILE A 113 15.81 -1.91 -0.21
N ALA A 114 16.91 -1.46 -0.81
CA ALA A 114 18.09 -2.28 -1.03
C ALA A 114 18.66 -2.83 0.29
N ARG A 115 18.76 -1.98 1.33
CA ARG A 115 19.18 -2.40 2.68
C ARG A 115 18.20 -3.40 3.30
N MET A 116 16.90 -3.12 3.25
CA MET A 116 15.89 -4.04 3.80
C MET A 116 15.94 -5.39 3.07
N LYS A 117 16.11 -5.40 1.75
CA LYS A 117 16.26 -6.62 0.96
C LYS A 117 17.50 -7.43 1.36
N ALA A 118 18.61 -6.76 1.67
CA ALA A 118 19.82 -7.42 2.15
C ALA A 118 19.67 -7.98 3.58
N ALA A 119 18.85 -7.33 4.43
CA ALA A 119 18.67 -7.71 5.82
C ALA A 119 17.50 -8.69 6.07
N LEU A 120 16.47 -8.67 5.23
CA LEU A 120 15.21 -9.37 5.44
C LEU A 120 14.92 -10.30 4.26
N LEU A 121 14.87 -11.60 4.54
CA LEU A 121 14.36 -12.58 3.59
C LEU A 121 12.83 -12.60 3.68
N ILE A 122 12.17 -11.88 2.77
CA ILE A 122 10.71 -11.85 2.71
C ILE A 122 10.23 -12.83 1.64
N THR A 123 9.37 -13.74 2.07
CA THR A 123 8.52 -14.52 1.19
C THR A 123 7.08 -14.08 1.36
N VAL A 124 6.35 -14.05 0.25
CA VAL A 124 4.91 -13.82 0.25
C VAL A 124 4.25 -15.15 -0.08
N ASP A 125 3.36 -15.60 0.79
CA ASP A 125 2.49 -16.73 0.47
C ASP A 125 1.43 -16.27 -0.53
N SER A 126 1.54 -16.78 -1.76
CA SER A 126 0.55 -16.59 -2.79
C SER A 126 -0.24 -17.89 -2.93
N HIS A 127 -1.41 -17.93 -2.30
CA HIS A 127 -2.33 -19.07 -2.43
C HIS A 127 -2.69 -19.38 -3.89
N HIS A 128 -2.61 -18.40 -4.81
CA HIS A 128 -2.81 -18.62 -6.25
C HIS A 128 -1.63 -19.30 -6.94
N LEU A 129 -0.41 -18.94 -6.57
CA LEU A 129 0.77 -19.57 -7.15
C LEU A 129 1.08 -20.92 -6.49
N ARG A 130 0.40 -21.26 -5.38
CA ARG A 130 0.68 -22.44 -4.53
C ARG A 130 2.17 -22.56 -4.19
N GLN A 131 2.84 -21.41 -4.12
CA GLN A 131 4.27 -21.29 -3.98
C GLN A 131 4.57 -20.08 -3.11
N MET A 132 5.56 -20.23 -2.23
CA MET A 132 6.17 -19.09 -1.56
C MET A 132 6.94 -18.29 -2.59
N TYR A 133 6.59 -17.02 -2.67
CA TYR A 133 7.16 -16.14 -3.65
C TYR A 133 8.26 -15.28 -3.01
N PRO A 134 9.54 -15.46 -3.38
CA PRO A 134 10.64 -14.68 -2.82
C PRO A 134 10.58 -13.25 -3.34
N CYS A 135 10.42 -12.28 -2.44
CA CYS A 135 10.29 -10.87 -2.81
C CYS A 135 11.63 -10.19 -3.11
N GLN A 136 12.69 -10.95 -3.39
CA GLN A 136 14.03 -10.40 -3.61
C GLN A 136 14.25 -9.87 -5.02
N SER A 137 13.57 -10.42 -6.01
CA SER A 137 13.72 -10.02 -7.41
C SER A 137 12.69 -8.93 -7.73
N LEU A 138 13.17 -7.75 -8.13
CA LEU A 138 12.28 -6.70 -8.64
C LEU A 138 11.60 -7.13 -9.93
N SER A 139 12.33 -7.82 -10.82
CA SER A 139 11.77 -8.33 -12.07
C SER A 139 10.64 -9.31 -11.84
N ASP A 140 10.81 -10.21 -10.87
CA ASP A 140 9.72 -11.12 -10.52
C ASP A 140 8.57 -10.27 -9.98
N SER A 141 8.84 -9.33 -9.06
CA SER A 141 7.80 -8.54 -8.39
C SER A 141 6.98 -7.78 -9.42
N ASP A 142 7.65 -7.21 -10.42
CA ASP A 142 7.03 -6.56 -11.57
C ASP A 142 6.14 -7.54 -12.33
N ASN A 143 6.62 -8.74 -12.68
CA ASN A 143 5.79 -9.75 -13.33
C ASN A 143 4.53 -10.11 -12.51
N PHE A 144 4.65 -10.21 -11.18
CA PHE A 144 3.53 -10.51 -10.31
C PHE A 144 2.50 -9.37 -10.30
N TYR A 145 2.93 -8.13 -10.06
CA TYR A 145 2.00 -6.99 -9.94
C TYR A 145 1.50 -6.48 -11.29
N ASP A 146 2.25 -6.65 -12.38
CA ASP A 146 1.80 -6.34 -13.74
C ASP A 146 0.72 -7.31 -14.21
N SER A 147 0.63 -8.48 -13.57
CA SER A 147 -0.47 -9.41 -13.80
C SER A 147 -1.79 -8.95 -13.17
N PHE A 148 -1.85 -7.86 -12.39
CA PHE A 148 -3.10 -7.40 -11.80
C PHE A 148 -3.91 -6.58 -12.80
N ASP A 149 -5.19 -6.93 -12.95
CA ASP A 149 -6.14 -6.13 -13.72
C ASP A 149 -6.70 -5.01 -12.82
N PHE A 150 -6.09 -3.82 -12.86
CA PHE A 150 -6.59 -2.64 -12.15
C PHE A 150 -7.72 -1.89 -12.89
N ASN A 151 -8.41 -2.55 -13.83
CA ASN A 151 -9.46 -2.03 -14.73
C ASN A 151 -9.04 -0.83 -15.60
N SER A 152 -8.71 0.31 -14.99
CA SER A 152 -8.43 1.59 -15.66
C SER A 152 -6.96 2.01 -15.59
N PHE A 153 -6.11 1.23 -14.92
CA PHE A 153 -4.73 1.61 -14.67
C PHE A 153 -3.74 0.52 -15.06
N LYS A 154 -2.61 0.95 -15.62
CA LYS A 154 -1.46 0.11 -15.91
C LYS A 154 -0.22 0.73 -15.29
N LEU A 155 0.58 -0.10 -14.62
CA LEU A 155 1.86 0.31 -14.08
C LEU A 155 2.82 0.63 -15.23
N SER A 156 3.55 1.73 -15.10
CA SER A 156 4.64 2.11 -15.99
C SER A 156 5.76 1.06 -15.95
N ALA A 157 6.54 0.97 -17.03
CA ALA A 157 7.80 0.25 -16.99
C ALA A 157 8.71 0.85 -15.90
N ARG A 158 9.43 0.01 -15.16
CA ARG A 158 10.31 0.47 -14.07
C ARG A 158 11.50 1.22 -14.63
N ASP A 159 11.81 2.37 -14.05
CA ASP A 159 13.06 3.09 -14.35
C ASP A 159 14.23 2.33 -13.72
N THR A 160 15.02 1.65 -14.55
CA THR A 160 16.15 0.84 -14.11
C THR A 160 17.29 1.69 -13.55
N SER A 161 17.40 2.96 -13.95
CA SER A 161 18.45 3.86 -13.44
C SER A 161 18.19 4.21 -11.97
N VAL A 162 16.95 4.58 -11.65
CA VAL A 162 16.48 4.93 -10.30
C VAL A 162 16.54 3.71 -9.37
N TRP A 163 16.11 2.54 -9.87
CA TRP A 163 16.00 1.32 -9.06
C TRP A 163 17.26 0.44 -9.07
N CYS A 164 18.34 0.89 -9.71
CA CYS A 164 19.62 0.18 -9.80
C CYS A 164 20.15 -0.34 -8.42
N PRO A 165 20.08 0.43 -7.32
CA PRO A 165 20.55 -0.04 -6.01
C PRO A 165 19.83 -1.30 -5.49
N VAL A 166 18.58 -1.51 -5.89
CA VAL A 166 17.77 -2.67 -5.46
C VAL A 166 17.97 -3.85 -6.41
N MET A 167 18.28 -3.58 -7.68
CA MET A 167 18.54 -4.60 -8.70
C MET A 167 19.90 -5.26 -8.53
N THR A 168 20.89 -4.51 -8.06
CA THR A 168 22.23 -5.03 -7.81
C THR A 168 22.29 -5.82 -6.49
N HIS A 169 22.98 -6.96 -6.48
CA HIS A 169 23.20 -7.77 -5.28
C HIS A 169 24.31 -7.20 -4.37
N SER A 170 24.83 -6.02 -4.69
CA SER A 170 25.88 -5.39 -3.90
C SER A 170 25.24 -4.70 -2.70
N PRO A 171 25.70 -4.95 -1.46
CA PRO A 171 25.20 -4.22 -0.30
C PRO A 171 25.48 -2.72 -0.54
N PRO A 172 24.47 -1.84 -0.39
CA PRO A 172 24.71 -0.41 -0.51
C PRO A 172 25.71 0.03 0.56
N SER A 173 26.60 0.96 0.20
CA SER A 173 27.47 1.63 1.16
C SER A 173 26.62 2.14 2.34
N ALA A 174 27.13 2.02 3.56
CA ALA A 174 26.40 2.35 4.79
C ALA A 174 26.14 3.86 4.89
N VAL A 175 25.15 4.36 4.15
CA VAL A 175 24.58 5.69 4.36
C VAL A 175 23.64 5.58 5.56
N PRO A 176 23.75 6.46 6.57
CA PRO A 176 22.81 6.48 7.68
C PRO A 176 21.37 6.53 7.18
N LEU A 177 20.46 5.80 7.85
CA LEU A 177 19.03 5.98 7.67
C LEU A 177 18.69 7.39 8.15
N HIS A 178 18.68 8.36 7.24
CA HIS A 178 18.04 9.63 7.51
C HIS A 178 16.57 9.34 7.76
N GLN A 179 16.08 9.67 8.96
CA GLN A 179 14.66 9.64 9.26
C GLN A 179 14.11 10.97 8.79
N PRO A 180 13.46 11.05 7.61
CA PRO A 180 12.84 12.29 7.19
C PRO A 180 11.81 12.69 8.25
N THR A 181 11.92 13.92 8.71
CA THR A 181 10.98 14.52 9.65
C THR A 181 9.60 14.64 9.01
N ARG A 182 8.56 14.71 9.84
CA ARG A 182 7.17 14.90 9.38
C ARG A 182 7.03 16.14 8.49
N GLU A 183 7.84 17.16 8.72
CA GLU A 183 7.87 18.43 7.99
C GLU A 183 8.47 18.25 6.58
N GLU A 184 9.56 17.50 6.42
CA GLU A 184 10.16 17.21 5.11
C GLU A 184 9.22 16.40 4.21
N ILE A 185 8.48 15.45 4.80
CA ILE A 185 7.47 14.67 4.07
C ILE A 185 6.29 15.57 3.66
N ALA A 186 5.80 16.44 4.55
CA ALA A 186 4.70 17.35 4.25
C ALA A 186 5.08 18.35 3.15
N ASN A 187 6.29 18.91 3.20
CA ASN A 187 6.79 19.87 2.21
C ASN A 187 7.01 19.24 0.83
N SER A 188 7.34 17.94 0.78
CA SER A 188 7.49 17.22 -0.49
C SER A 188 6.15 16.91 -1.18
N ILE A 189 5.05 16.88 -0.41
CA ILE A 189 3.70 16.55 -0.90
C ILE A 189 2.88 17.83 -1.19
N ALA A 190 3.28 18.98 -0.64
CA ALA A 190 2.59 20.23 -0.84
C ALA A 190 2.64 20.71 -2.31
N PRO A 191 1.52 21.22 -2.86
CA PRO A 191 1.51 21.86 -4.17
C PRO A 191 2.34 23.17 -4.14
N PRO A 192 3.03 23.52 -5.25
CA PRO A 192 4.02 24.60 -5.29
C PRO A 192 3.46 26.03 -5.12
N ASP A 193 2.15 26.22 -5.01
CA ASP A 193 1.50 27.55 -5.07
C ASP A 193 0.71 27.92 -3.80
N ALA A 194 1.14 27.49 -2.61
CA ALA A 194 0.52 27.92 -1.35
C ALA A 194 1.11 29.23 -0.76
N ASP A 195 2.15 29.81 -1.39
CA ASP A 195 2.88 30.97 -0.85
C ASP A 195 2.32 32.35 -1.27
N HIS A 196 1.14 32.41 -1.91
CA HIS A 196 0.57 33.68 -2.41
C HIS A 196 -0.81 34.06 -1.88
N LEU A 197 -1.27 33.49 -0.75
CA LEU A 197 -2.44 34.00 -0.06
C LEU A 197 -2.07 34.52 1.34
N LEU A 198 -1.69 35.80 1.39
CA LEU A 198 -1.75 36.60 2.61
C LEU A 198 -3.17 36.53 3.19
N PRO A 199 -3.36 36.18 4.48
CA PRO A 199 -4.65 36.31 5.12
C PRO A 199 -4.83 37.75 5.63
N ASP A 200 -5.55 38.58 4.87
CA ASP A 200 -6.13 39.80 5.40
C ASP A 200 -7.34 39.46 6.29
N SER A 201 -7.11 39.41 7.60
CA SER A 201 -7.97 39.93 8.68
C SER A 201 -7.99 39.02 9.92
N PRO A 202 -7.92 39.59 11.13
CA PRO A 202 -7.90 38.84 12.39
C PRO A 202 -9.32 38.43 12.78
N HIS A 203 -9.61 37.13 12.73
CA HIS A 203 -10.72 36.56 13.52
C HIS A 203 -10.23 36.24 14.94
N PRO A 204 -11.02 36.52 15.98
CA PRO A 204 -10.60 36.32 17.36
C PRO A 204 -10.44 34.83 17.67
N PHE A 205 -9.28 34.50 18.21
CA PHE A 205 -8.95 33.22 18.82
C PHE A 205 -10.05 32.81 19.81
N TYR A 206 -10.69 31.68 19.55
CA TYR A 206 -11.40 30.93 20.58
C TYR A 206 -10.42 29.89 21.13
N ASP A 207 -9.73 30.23 22.20
CA ASP A 207 -8.96 29.25 22.96
C ASP A 207 -9.94 28.34 23.72
N PRO A 208 -9.99 27.03 23.44
CA PRO A 208 -10.77 26.12 24.27
C PRO A 208 -10.10 25.98 25.66
N PRO A 209 -10.90 25.85 26.72
CA PRO A 209 -10.40 25.80 28.10
C PRO A 209 -9.46 24.61 28.32
N ALA A 210 -8.46 24.83 29.18
CA ALA A 210 -7.36 23.90 29.49
C ALA A 210 -7.81 22.50 29.99
N SER A 211 -9.08 22.32 30.33
CA SER A 211 -9.66 21.03 30.74
C SER A 211 -9.92 20.05 29.58
N GLN A 212 -9.58 20.39 28.33
CA GLN A 212 -9.66 19.47 27.18
C GLN A 212 -8.30 19.08 26.59
N ARG A 213 -7.16 19.50 27.18
CA ARG A 213 -5.82 19.21 26.65
C ARG A 213 -5.19 17.89 27.13
N GLU A 214 -5.76 17.20 28.13
CA GLU A 214 -5.10 16.04 28.75
C GLU A 214 -5.71 14.66 28.46
N GLU A 215 -6.73 14.52 27.59
CA GLU A 215 -7.31 13.21 27.26
C GLU A 215 -6.86 12.60 25.91
N HIS A 216 -5.97 13.27 25.16
CA HIS A 216 -5.52 12.79 23.84
C HIS A 216 -4.11 12.16 23.80
N GLU A 217 -3.49 11.93 24.95
CA GLU A 217 -2.17 11.31 25.05
C GLU A 217 -2.18 10.06 25.94
N ASN A 218 -2.96 9.04 25.57
CA ASN A 218 -2.66 7.65 25.94
C ASN A 218 -3.48 6.63 25.15
N VAL A 219 -3.52 6.75 23.82
CA VAL A 219 -3.91 5.60 22.99
C VAL A 219 -2.71 4.68 22.93
N SER A 220 -2.71 3.67 23.80
CA SER A 220 -1.77 2.55 23.76
C SER A 220 -1.54 2.11 22.31
N TRP A 221 -0.29 2.01 21.89
CA TRP A 221 0.13 1.54 20.56
C TRP A 221 -0.51 0.18 20.20
N ALA A 222 -0.88 -0.63 21.21
CA ALA A 222 -1.59 -1.89 21.05
C ALA A 222 -3.07 -1.72 20.63
N VAL A 223 -3.69 -0.57 20.89
CA VAL A 223 -5.04 -0.21 20.42
C VAL A 223 -4.99 0.28 18.97
N SER A 224 -3.95 1.02 18.57
CA SER A 224 -3.76 1.42 17.16
C SER A 224 -3.45 0.24 16.22
N GLN A 225 -2.96 -0.88 16.75
CA GLN A 225 -2.73 -2.12 16.01
C GLN A 225 -4.01 -2.97 15.85
N ARG A 226 -5.03 -2.80 16.71
CA ARG A 226 -6.30 -3.56 16.67
C ARG A 226 -7.23 -3.17 15.52
N GLY A 227 -6.91 -2.14 14.74
CA GLY A 227 -7.84 -1.55 13.78
C GLY A 227 -7.81 -2.05 12.33
N ILE A 228 -6.84 -2.85 11.86
CA ILE A 228 -6.67 -3.05 10.39
C ILE A 228 -6.18 -4.45 9.97
N VAL A 229 -6.47 -5.48 10.75
CA VAL A 229 -6.78 -6.79 10.14
C VAL A 229 -8.16 -7.17 10.67
N PRO A 230 -9.22 -6.80 9.96
CA PRO A 230 -10.57 -7.18 10.33
C PRO A 230 -10.65 -8.67 10.65
N THR A 231 -11.18 -8.98 11.82
CA THR A 231 -11.58 -10.33 12.23
C THR A 231 -12.35 -10.97 11.07
N GLY A 232 -11.95 -12.18 10.66
CA GLY A 232 -12.59 -12.91 9.56
C GLY A 232 -11.95 -12.75 8.18
N MET A 233 -11.04 -11.79 7.93
CA MET A 233 -10.44 -11.64 6.60
C MET A 233 -9.62 -12.86 6.15
N GLN A 234 -8.89 -13.50 7.07
CA GLN A 234 -8.18 -14.74 6.74
C GLN A 234 -9.13 -15.88 6.40
N ALA A 235 -10.27 -15.98 7.10
CA ALA A 235 -11.31 -16.95 6.79
C ALA A 235 -11.93 -16.70 5.40
N VAL A 236 -12.16 -15.42 5.06
CA VAL A 236 -12.60 -15.02 3.70
C VAL A 236 -11.58 -15.40 2.64
N VAL A 237 -10.30 -15.08 2.84
CA VAL A 237 -9.24 -15.46 1.88
C VAL A 237 -9.15 -16.97 1.74
N ALA A 238 -9.23 -17.72 2.84
CA ALA A 238 -9.23 -19.18 2.83
C ALA A 238 -10.42 -19.74 2.03
N GLN A 239 -11.65 -19.31 2.36
CA GLN A 239 -12.88 -19.74 1.68
C GLN A 239 -12.83 -19.50 0.17
N LEU A 240 -12.36 -18.32 -0.25
CA LEU A 240 -12.27 -17.97 -1.67
C LEU A 240 -11.13 -18.70 -2.40
N SER A 241 -10.17 -19.25 -1.65
CA SER A 241 -9.02 -19.99 -2.20
C SER A 241 -9.28 -21.48 -2.31
N GLU A 242 -10.38 -21.99 -1.75
CA GLU A 242 -10.77 -23.40 -1.90
C GLU A 242 -11.04 -23.74 -3.37
N PRO A 243 -10.63 -24.93 -3.84
CA PRO A 243 -10.99 -25.40 -5.17
C PRO A 243 -12.50 -25.62 -5.22
N LEU A 244 -13.19 -24.87 -6.10
CA LEU A 244 -14.58 -25.17 -6.46
C LEU A 244 -14.61 -26.58 -7.05
N ILE A 245 -15.29 -27.50 -6.36
CA ILE A 245 -15.56 -28.88 -6.78
C ILE A 245 -16.42 -28.87 -8.04
#